data_AF-A0A5A5TGY7-F1
#
_entry.id   AF-A0A5A5TGY7-F1
#
_cell.length_a   1.000
_cell.length_b   1.000
_cell.length_c   1.000
_cell.angle_alpha   90.00
_cell.angle_beta   90.00
_cell.angle_gamma   90.00
#
_symmetry.space_group_name_H-M   'P 1'
#
loop_
_entity.id
_entity.type
_entity.pdbx_description
1 polymer ?
#
loop_
_entity_poly.entity_id
_entity_poly.type
_entity_poly.pdbx_seq_one_letter_code
_entity_poly.pdbx_strand_id
1 'polypeptide(L)'
;MFPPAYASAEMIIPFIALANVFYGLFELFMVGVLLREKVRFTILFLPLAAVVHIALNCLLIPNYGIVGAAISTLVAYLLLACVAYFVNQRIYPLPFEIGLFGLALCLGIVWYIGAMLLLRGQSVVMHWIILGGIGCLYGGILFLLGHIPAKK
;
A
#
# COMPACT_ATOMS: atom_id res chain seq x y z
N MET A 1 6.87 -0.24 21.82
CA MET A 1 5.92 0.78 22.31
C MET A 1 4.54 0.45 21.78
N PHE A 2 3.86 -0.47 22.47
CA PHE A 2 2.41 -0.65 22.47
C PHE A 2 2.07 -1.10 23.89
N PRO A 3 0.97 -0.66 24.52
CA PRO A 3 0.50 -1.29 25.74
C PRO A 3 0.39 -2.81 25.48
N PRO A 4 0.67 -3.69 26.45
CA PRO A 4 0.73 -5.13 26.22
C PRO A 4 -0.53 -5.70 25.56
N ALA A 5 -1.68 -5.04 25.75
CA ALA A 5 -2.95 -5.35 25.08
C ALA A 5 -2.92 -5.22 23.54
N TYR A 6 -2.01 -4.42 22.96
CA TYR A 6 -1.92 -4.14 21.52
C TYR A 6 -0.67 -4.72 20.86
N ALA A 7 0.14 -5.50 21.59
CA ALA A 7 1.35 -6.11 21.05
C ALA A 7 1.07 -7.03 19.85
N SER A 8 -0.12 -7.64 19.79
CA SER A 8 -0.56 -8.47 18.66
C SER A 8 -0.75 -7.69 17.36
N ALA A 9 -1.01 -6.38 17.42
CA ALA A 9 -1.19 -5.53 16.25
C ALA A 9 0.09 -5.31 15.46
N GLU A 10 1.26 -5.44 16.10
CA GLU A 10 2.57 -5.21 15.48
C GLU A 10 2.80 -6.09 14.25
N MET A 11 2.31 -7.33 14.28
CA MET A 11 2.42 -8.28 13.17
C MET A 11 1.50 -7.95 11.99
N ILE A 12 0.43 -7.18 12.23
CA ILE A 12 -0.65 -6.93 11.27
C ILE A 12 -0.43 -5.61 10.51
N ILE A 13 0.14 -4.61 11.20
CA ILE A 13 0.46 -3.28 10.66
C ILE A 13 1.14 -3.31 9.29
N PRO A 14 2.21 -4.09 9.03
CA PRO A 14 2.88 -4.05 7.73
C PRO A 14 1.98 -4.48 6.57
N PHE A 15 1.12 -5.50 6.79
CA PHE A 15 0.18 -5.97 5.76
C PHE A 15 -0.87 -4.92 5.44
N ILE A 16 -1.44 -4.28 6.46
CA ILE A 16 -2.45 -3.23 6.28
C ILE A 16 -1.83 -1.97 5.66
N ALA A 17 -0.63 -1.58 6.08
CA ALA A 17 0.08 -0.45 5.49
C ALA A 17 0.32 -0.68 3.99
N LEU A 18 0.81 -1.86 3.62
CA LEU A 18 1.01 -2.23 2.22
C LEU A 18 -0.32 -2.30 1.44
N ALA A 19 -1.39 -2.80 2.05
CA ALA A 19 -2.71 -2.80 1.45
C ALA A 19 -3.16 -1.38 1.09
N ASN A 20 -2.99 -0.42 2.00
CA ASN A 20 -3.34 0.98 1.76
C ASN A 20 -2.55 1.61 0.61
N VAL A 21 -1.30 1.20 0.39
CA VAL A 21 -0.52 1.66 -0.78
C VAL A 21 -1.19 1.22 -2.09
N PHE A 22 -1.63 -0.04 -2.17
CA PHE A 22 -2.37 -0.53 -3.34
C PHE A 22 -3.75 0.10 -3.48
N TYR A 23 -4.42 0.39 -2.37
CA TYR A 23 -5.67 1.14 -2.41
C TYR A 23 -5.49 2.55 -2.96
N GLY A 24 -4.41 3.25 -2.59
CA GLY A 24 -4.06 4.55 -3.17
C GLY A 24 -3.79 4.48 -4.68
N LEU A 25 -3.14 3.42 -5.15
CA LEU A 25 -3.00 3.16 -6.59
C LEU A 25 -4.36 3.00 -7.29
N PHE A 26 -5.26 2.23 -6.69
CA PHE A 26 -6.61 2.05 -7.21
C PHE A 26 -7.34 3.40 -7.35
N GLU A 27 -7.26 4.27 -6.33
CA GLU A 27 -7.87 5.61 -6.40
C GLU A 27 -7.26 6.46 -7.52
N LEU A 28 -5.93 6.45 -7.69
CA LEU A 28 -5.27 7.17 -8.79
C LEU A 28 -5.77 6.70 -10.17
N PHE A 29 -5.92 5.39 -10.37
CA PHE A 29 -6.43 4.85 -11.63
C PHE A 29 -7.93 5.12 -11.83
N MET A 30 -8.70 5.13 -10.74
CA MET A 30 -10.13 5.43 -10.77
C MET A 30 -10.44 6.86 -11.24
N VAL A 31 -9.57 7.84 -10.94
CA VAL A 31 -9.70 9.20 -11.47
C VAL A 31 -9.76 9.19 -13.00
N GLY A 32 -8.92 8.40 -13.67
CA GLY A 32 -8.93 8.25 -15.15
C GLY A 32 -10.23 7.65 -15.70
N VAL A 33 -10.81 6.69 -14.97
CA VAL A 33 -12.10 6.08 -15.32
C VAL A 33 -13.26 7.07 -15.16
N LEU A 34 -13.23 7.87 -14.09
CA LEU A 34 -14.23 8.90 -13.80
C LEU A 34 -14.21 10.03 -14.85
N LEU A 35 -13.01 10.52 -15.22
CA LEU A 35 -12.80 11.52 -16.27
C LEU A 35 -13.37 11.12 -17.64
N ARG A 36 -13.47 9.82 -17.92
CA ARG A 36 -14.03 9.28 -19.17
C ARG A 36 -15.47 8.81 -19.04
N GLU A 37 -16.11 9.04 -17.90
CA GLU A 37 -17.50 8.64 -17.58
C GLU A 37 -17.76 7.13 -17.75
N LYS A 38 -16.72 6.30 -17.67
CA LYS A 38 -16.80 4.84 -17.89
C LYS A 38 -17.05 4.06 -16.59
N VAL A 39 -17.92 4.58 -15.72
CA VAL A 39 -18.22 4.02 -14.38
C VAL A 39 -18.77 2.58 -14.44
N ARG A 40 -19.29 2.15 -15.60
CA ARG A 40 -19.79 0.78 -15.83
C ARG A 40 -18.74 -0.30 -15.52
N PHE A 41 -17.45 -0.03 -15.74
CA PHE A 41 -16.40 -0.98 -15.37
C PHE A 41 -16.24 -1.11 -13.86
N THR A 42 -16.29 0.01 -13.13
CA THR A 42 -16.25 0.02 -11.67
C THR A 42 -17.38 -0.81 -11.07
N ILE A 43 -18.60 -0.70 -11.63
CA ILE A 43 -19.78 -1.45 -11.18
C ILE A 43 -19.58 -2.97 -11.32
N LEU A 44 -18.80 -3.44 -12.29
CA LEU A 44 -18.54 -4.86 -12.48
C LEU A 44 -17.39 -5.37 -11.60
N PHE A 45 -16.31 -4.60 -11.48
CA PHE A 45 -15.08 -5.07 -10.83
C PHE A 45 -15.08 -4.92 -9.31
N LEU A 46 -15.76 -3.90 -8.76
CA LEU A 46 -15.92 -3.76 -7.30
C LEU A 46 -16.58 -4.99 -6.67
N PRO A 47 -17.74 -5.47 -7.14
CA PRO A 47 -18.38 -6.64 -6.54
C PRO A 47 -17.54 -7.90 -6.72
N LEU A 48 -16.83 -8.05 -7.85
CA LEU A 48 -15.89 -9.17 -8.02
C LEU A 48 -14.79 -9.14 -6.96
N ALA A 49 -14.16 -7.99 -6.73
CA ALA A 49 -13.14 -7.84 -5.70
C ALA A 49 -13.70 -8.06 -4.29
N ALA A 50 -14.93 -7.60 -4.01
CA ALA A 50 -15.61 -7.84 -2.75
C ALA A 50 -15.88 -9.33 -2.51
N VAL A 51 -16.33 -10.07 -3.54
CA VAL A 51 -16.52 -11.52 -3.46
C VAL A 51 -15.20 -12.23 -3.16
N VAL A 52 -14.12 -11.86 -3.85
CA VAL A 52 -12.79 -12.41 -3.58
C VAL A 52 -12.33 -12.10 -2.16
N HIS A 53 -12.57 -10.87 -1.67
CA HIS A 53 -12.22 -10.46 -0.31
C HIS A 53 -12.98 -11.27 0.74
N ILE A 54 -14.28 -11.47 0.56
CA ILE A 54 -15.11 -12.28 1.47
C ILE A 54 -14.67 -13.75 1.44
N ALA A 55 -14.44 -14.31 0.25
CA ALA A 55 -14.00 -15.69 0.10
C ALA A 55 -12.64 -15.94 0.79
N LEU A 56 -11.68 -15.02 0.61
CA LEU A 56 -10.39 -15.08 1.29
C LEU A 56 -10.54 -14.94 2.80
N ASN A 57 -11.37 -14.02 3.29
CA ASN A 57 -11.62 -13.90 4.72
C ASN A 57 -12.21 -15.19 5.30
N CYS A 58 -13.18 -15.82 4.62
CA CYS A 58 -13.76 -17.10 5.06
C CYS A 58 -12.73 -18.24 5.09
N LEU A 59 -11.72 -18.23 4.22
CA LEU A 59 -10.68 -19.27 4.15
C LEU A 59 -9.49 -19.00 5.08
N LEU A 60 -9.06 -17.75 5.20
CA LEU A 60 -7.85 -17.36 5.92
C LEU A 60 -8.12 -17.04 7.40
N ILE A 61 -9.28 -16.50 7.77
CA ILE A 61 -9.58 -16.19 9.19
C ILE A 61 -9.57 -17.46 10.06
N PRO A 62 -10.17 -18.60 9.65
CA PRO A 62 -10.16 -19.81 10.49
C PRO A 62 -8.75 -20.35 10.74
N ASN A 63 -7.83 -20.18 9.77
CA ASN A 63 -6.48 -20.74 9.81
C ASN A 63 -5.45 -19.77 10.42
N TYR A 64 -5.58 -18.47 10.15
CA TYR A 64 -4.58 -17.44 10.46
C TYR A 64 -5.12 -16.28 11.31
N GLY A 65 -6.39 -16.34 11.73
CA GLY A 65 -7.02 -15.32 12.56
C GLY A 65 -6.97 -13.91 11.94
N ILE A 66 -6.60 -12.92 12.74
CA ILE A 66 -6.53 -11.51 12.32
C ILE A 66 -5.47 -11.27 11.23
N VAL A 67 -4.36 -12.03 11.25
CA VAL A 67 -3.35 -11.94 10.18
C VAL A 67 -3.94 -12.37 8.84
N GLY A 68 -4.79 -13.41 8.86
CA GLY A 68 -5.55 -13.85 7.68
C GLY A 68 -6.47 -12.77 7.11
N ALA A 69 -7.13 -11.99 7.97
CA ALA A 69 -7.98 -10.87 7.54
C ALA A 69 -7.16 -9.74 6.88
N ALA A 70 -5.98 -9.45 7.42
CA ALA A 70 -5.09 -8.44 6.85
C ALA A 70 -4.51 -8.86 5.49
N ILE A 71 -4.10 -10.13 5.34
CA ILE A 71 -3.67 -10.68 4.05
C ILE A 71 -4.82 -10.65 3.04
N SER A 72 -6.03 -11.01 3.46
CA SER A 72 -7.21 -10.96 2.58
C SER A 72 -7.44 -9.55 2.03
N THR A 73 -7.34 -8.53 2.89
CA THR A 73 -7.44 -7.11 2.51
C THR A 73 -6.34 -6.69 1.55
N LEU A 74 -5.10 -7.07 1.82
CA LEU A 74 -3.97 -6.80 0.92
C LEU A 74 -4.21 -7.38 -0.48
N VAL A 75 -4.63 -8.63 -0.57
CA VAL A 75 -4.90 -9.31 -1.84
C VAL A 75 -6.07 -8.65 -2.59
N ALA A 76 -7.14 -8.27 -1.89
CA ALA A 76 -8.29 -7.59 -2.50
C ALA A 76 -7.90 -6.22 -3.08
N TYR A 77 -7.13 -5.43 -2.34
CA TYR A 77 -6.67 -4.11 -2.81
C TYR A 77 -5.65 -4.21 -3.93
N LEU A 78 -4.76 -5.21 -3.89
CA LEU A 78 -3.88 -5.53 -5.01
C LEU A 78 -4.69 -5.86 -6.27
N LEU A 79 -5.72 -6.70 -6.14
CA LEU A 79 -6.58 -7.09 -7.26
C LEU A 79 -7.31 -5.87 -7.84
N LEU A 80 -7.86 -5.00 -6.99
CA LEU A 80 -8.47 -3.73 -7.43
C LEU A 80 -7.47 -2.85 -8.19
N ALA A 81 -6.24 -2.67 -7.66
CA ALA A 81 -5.21 -1.86 -8.30
C ALA A 81 -4.80 -2.44 -9.67
N CYS A 82 -4.59 -3.75 -9.76
CA CYS A 82 -4.23 -4.42 -11.02
C CYS A 82 -5.34 -4.28 -12.06
N VAL A 83 -6.59 -4.57 -11.69
CA VAL A 83 -7.73 -4.47 -12.60
C VAL A 83 -7.92 -3.02 -13.06
N ALA A 84 -7.86 -2.06 -12.14
CA ALA A 84 -7.97 -0.65 -12.48
C ALA A 84 -6.83 -0.20 -13.43
N TYR A 85 -5.60 -0.67 -13.22
CA TYR A 85 -4.48 -0.40 -14.13
C TYR A 85 -4.75 -0.91 -15.55
N PHE A 86 -5.17 -2.18 -15.70
CA PHE A 86 -5.45 -2.76 -17.02
C PHE A 86 -6.62 -2.07 -17.74
N VAL A 87 -7.69 -1.75 -17.01
CA VAL A 87 -8.85 -1.04 -17.56
C VAL A 87 -8.46 0.37 -17.98
N ASN A 88 -7.73 1.07 -17.12
CA ASN A 88 -7.33 2.44 -17.36
C ASN A 88 -6.36 2.53 -18.56
N GLN A 89 -5.44 1.57 -18.72
CA GLN A 89 -4.54 1.53 -19.88
C GLN A 89 -5.29 1.46 -21.23
N ARG A 90 -6.53 0.94 -21.25
CA ARG A 90 -7.37 0.90 -22.45
C ARG A 90 -8.25 2.15 -22.66
N ILE A 91 -8.58 2.88 -21.59
CA ILE A 91 -9.53 3.99 -21.62
C ILE A 91 -8.80 5.34 -21.60
N TYR A 92 -7.82 5.45 -20.73
CA TYR A 92 -6.98 6.63 -20.54
C TYR A 92 -5.60 6.19 -20.05
N PRO A 93 -4.64 5.91 -20.96
CA PRO A 93 -3.31 5.50 -20.57
C PRO A 93 -2.66 6.63 -19.76
N LEU A 94 -2.68 6.49 -18.44
CA LEU A 94 -1.93 7.36 -17.56
C LEU A 94 -0.45 7.06 -17.76
N PRO A 95 0.40 8.09 -17.92
CA PRO A 95 1.86 7.93 -17.87
C PRO A 95 2.25 7.59 -16.43
N PHE A 96 1.96 6.35 -16.02
CA PHE A 96 2.28 5.85 -14.70
C PHE A 96 3.67 5.23 -14.73
N GLU A 97 4.62 5.86 -14.05
CA GLU A 97 5.99 5.39 -13.97
C GLU A 97 6.10 4.23 -12.98
N ILE A 98 5.81 3.02 -13.45
CA ILE A 98 5.87 1.79 -12.65
C ILE A 98 7.27 1.63 -12.00
N GLY A 99 8.33 2.05 -12.70
CA GLY A 99 9.69 2.03 -12.19
C GLY A 99 9.91 2.96 -10.98
N LEU A 100 9.39 4.19 -11.06
CA LEU A 100 9.49 5.17 -9.97
C LEU A 100 8.68 4.72 -8.76
N PHE A 101 7.46 4.23 -9.00
CA PHE A 101 6.61 3.66 -7.96
C PHE A 101 7.25 2.44 -7.28
N GLY A 102 7.80 1.51 -8.07
CA GLY A 102 8.50 0.34 -7.54
C GLY A 102 9.71 0.72 -6.71
N LEU A 103 10.50 1.71 -7.15
CA LEU A 103 11.63 2.24 -6.38
C LEU A 103 11.16 2.87 -5.06
N ALA A 104 10.14 3.72 -5.09
CA ALA A 104 9.57 4.33 -3.89
C ALA A 104 9.06 3.28 -2.89
N LEU A 105 8.39 2.23 -3.40
CA LEU A 105 7.88 1.13 -2.58
C LEU A 105 9.02 0.31 -1.98
N CYS A 106 10.07 -0.01 -2.74
CA CYS A 106 11.28 -0.66 -2.24
C CYS A 106 11.97 0.19 -1.15
N LEU A 107 12.13 1.50 -1.37
CA LEU A 107 12.69 2.40 -0.38
C LEU A 107 11.85 2.44 0.90
N GLY A 108 10.52 2.45 0.80
CA GLY A 108 9.61 2.39 1.94
C GLY A 108 9.69 1.05 2.70
N ILE A 109 9.94 -0.07 2.03
CA ILE A 109 10.15 -1.36 2.68
C ILE A 109 11.51 -1.40 3.39
N VAL A 110 12.59 -0.98 2.72
CA VAL A 110 13.94 -0.89 3.30
C VAL A 110 13.93 0.01 4.53
N TRP A 111 13.20 1.12 4.44
CA TRP A 111 12.95 2.02 5.56
C TRP A 111 12.28 1.33 6.75
N TYR A 112 11.16 0.64 6.51
CA TYR A 112 10.41 -0.02 7.58
C TYR A 112 11.26 -1.07 8.29
N ILE A 113 12.01 -1.86 7.53
CA ILE A 113 12.94 -2.87 8.07
C ILE A 113 14.08 -2.19 8.84
N GLY A 114 14.68 -1.13 8.29
CA GLY A 114 15.75 -0.37 8.93
C GLY A 114 15.29 0.21 10.28
N ALA A 115 14.12 0.85 10.31
CA ALA A 115 13.51 1.34 11.54
C ALA A 115 13.32 0.20 12.56
N MET A 116 12.74 -0.94 12.15
CA MET A 116 12.51 -2.08 13.05
C MET A 116 13.80 -2.63 13.68
N LEU A 117 14.91 -2.65 12.93
CA LEU A 117 16.20 -3.14 13.40
C LEU A 117 16.90 -2.14 14.34
N LEU A 118 16.90 -0.85 14.00
CA LEU A 118 17.58 0.21 14.77
C LEU A 118 16.88 0.56 16.08
N LEU A 119 15.55 0.37 16.15
CA LEU A 119 14.73 0.78 17.29
C LEU A 119 14.69 -0.29 18.41
N ARG A 120 15.35 -1.43 18.22
CA ARG A 120 15.36 -2.54 19.19
C ARG A 120 16.26 -2.21 20.39
N GLY A 121 15.67 -2.00 21.56
CA GLY A 121 16.40 -1.78 22.83
C GLY A 121 16.83 -0.33 23.11
N GLN A 122 16.38 0.64 22.31
CA GLN A 122 16.71 2.06 22.46
C GLN A 122 15.78 2.80 23.43
N SER A 123 16.26 3.90 24.00
CA SER A 123 15.45 4.82 24.83
C SER A 123 14.36 5.53 24.01
N VAL A 124 13.25 5.92 24.67
CA VAL A 124 12.08 6.54 24.02
C VAL A 124 12.44 7.80 23.23
N VAL A 125 13.39 8.60 23.72
CA VAL A 125 13.83 9.83 23.05
C VAL A 125 14.63 9.53 21.77
N MET A 126 15.53 8.55 21.80
CA MET A 126 16.24 8.10 20.60
C MET A 126 15.30 7.52 19.56
N HIS A 127 14.20 6.88 19.97
CA HIS A 127 13.19 6.33 19.07
C HIS A 127 12.57 7.41 18.17
N TRP A 128 12.14 8.54 18.76
CA TRP A 128 11.54 9.66 18.02
C TRP A 128 12.54 10.41 17.13
N ILE A 129 13.79 10.53 17.58
CA ILE A 129 14.86 11.16 16.80
C ILE A 129 15.20 10.32 15.57
N ILE A 130 15.30 8.99 15.73
CA ILE A 130 15.57 8.07 14.63
C ILE A 130 14.39 8.10 13.64
N LEU A 131 13.14 8.04 14.11
CA LEU A 131 11.95 8.15 13.26
C LEU A 131 11.89 9.47 12.48
N GLY A 132 12.20 10.60 13.12
CA GLY A 132 12.21 11.91 12.47
C GLY A 132 13.35 12.07 11.47
N GLY A 133 14.57 11.68 11.84
CA GLY A 133 15.75 11.80 11.00
C GLY A 133 15.69 10.88 9.77
N ILE A 134 15.27 9.63 9.99
CA ILE A 134 14.95 8.73 8.92
C ILE A 134 13.80 9.38 8.13
N GLY A 135 12.67 9.77 8.75
CA GLY A 135 11.53 10.55 8.21
C GLY A 135 11.86 11.55 7.10
N CYS A 136 12.75 12.48 7.43
CA CYS A 136 13.20 13.53 6.52
C CYS A 136 14.01 13.01 5.33
N LEU A 137 14.79 11.92 5.48
CA LEU A 137 15.55 11.34 4.38
C LEU A 137 14.65 10.75 3.29
N TYR A 138 13.59 10.02 3.64
CA TYR A 138 12.67 9.48 2.62
C TYR A 138 11.87 10.60 1.96
N GLY A 139 11.44 11.60 2.73
CA GLY A 139 10.83 12.80 2.17
C GLY A 139 11.76 13.49 1.17
N GLY A 140 13.05 13.63 1.52
CA GLY A 140 14.06 14.20 0.63
C GLY A 140 14.29 13.37 -0.63
N ILE A 141 14.39 12.04 -0.50
CA ILE A 141 14.57 11.13 -1.64
C ILE A 141 13.35 11.18 -2.57
N LEU A 142 12.13 11.17 -2.02
CA LEU A 142 10.90 11.32 -2.81
C LEU A 142 10.81 12.69 -3.49
N PHE A 143 11.21 13.76 -2.81
CA PHE A 143 11.23 15.11 -3.38
C PHE A 143 12.20 15.19 -4.57
N LEU A 144 13.37 14.58 -4.46
CA LEU A 144 14.36 14.49 -5.53
C LEU A 144 13.86 13.63 -6.70
N LEU A 145 13.23 12.49 -6.40
CA LEU A 145 12.60 11.63 -7.42
C LEU A 145 11.45 12.36 -8.13
N GLY A 146 10.67 13.17 -7.43
CA GLY A 146 9.58 13.97 -8.00
C GLY A 146 10.04 15.12 -8.91
N HIS A 147 11.31 15.53 -8.82
CA HIS A 147 11.92 16.51 -9.73
C HIS A 147 12.55 15.89 -10.97
N ILE A 148 12.62 14.55 -11.08
CA ILE A 148 13.06 13.89 -12.31
C ILE A 148 11.92 14.05 -13.33
N PRO A 149 12.14 14.76 -14.45
CA PRO A 149 11.08 14.98 -15.42
C PRO A 149 10.68 13.64 -16.02
N ALA A 150 9.38 13.32 -15.91
CA ALA A 150 8.82 12.11 -16.46
C ALA A 150 9.17 12.01 -17.95
N LYS A 151 9.84 10.92 -18.33
CA LYS A 151 10.31 10.73 -19.71
C LYS A 151 9.08 10.47 -20.58
N LYS A 152 8.68 11.48 -21.37
CA LYS A 152 7.55 11.46 -22.30
C LYS A 152 7.59 10.28 -23.25
#